data_AF-A0A935XN50-F1
#
_entry.id   AF-A0A935XN50-F1
#
_cell.length_a   1.000
_cell.length_b   1.000
_cell.length_c   1.000
_cell.angle_alpha   90.00
_cell.angle_beta   90.00
_cell.angle_gamma   90.00
#
_symmetry.space_group_name_H-M   'P 1'
#
loop_
_entity.id
_entity.type
_entity.pdbx_description
1 polymer ?
#
loop_
_entity_poly.entity_id
_entity_poly.type
_entity_poly.pdbx_seq_one_letter_code
_entity_poly.pdbx_strand_id
1 'polypeptide(L)'
;MALRKPPGKSVAGRVPPAPTALRVPDQPQPSLAAQVAALLAAGVEVLRANAAGALDARVRRDPEFVHEARVAVRRMRAPLRIFERQLARVAPAGDLRAVRRALRQLARALGAARDWDVVQSTLLPLRREELEQALGRVQMQRVARRAQLARARANTALRRFLGGAEFARSLAQVEALAAALAGGGAEGGTWPRSRNAQVAMLRALERQRLLVLRQGKRLARLDADERHALRIEGKRLRYAVELCAPLLAGGGIKPWLRPLRGLQDVLGKLNDARMLVELAGPLGEDRALVRVLAARAAECARDELPQAAATFMAWQLAGVPWKR
;
A
#
# COMPACT_ATOMS: atom_id res chain seq x y z
N MET A 1 -16.51 59.84 -20.17
CA MET A 1 -15.92 59.30 -18.92
C MET A 1 -16.27 57.82 -18.78
N ALA A 2 -15.59 56.95 -19.55
CA ALA A 2 -15.80 55.51 -19.52
C ALA A 2 -14.59 54.86 -18.82
N LEU A 3 -14.76 54.48 -17.56
CA LEU A 3 -13.72 53.84 -16.76
C LEU A 3 -13.55 52.38 -17.19
N ARG A 4 -12.37 52.09 -17.75
CA ARG A 4 -11.87 50.73 -18.03
C ARG A 4 -11.85 49.91 -16.74
N LYS A 5 -12.48 48.72 -16.75
CA LYS A 5 -12.24 47.67 -15.75
C LYS A 5 -10.80 47.13 -15.92
N PRO A 6 -10.06 46.85 -14.84
CA PRO A 6 -8.70 46.32 -14.94
C PRO A 6 -8.72 44.86 -15.41
N PRO A 7 -7.66 44.40 -16.11
CA PRO A 7 -7.57 43.03 -16.59
C PRO A 7 -7.47 42.06 -15.40
N GLY A 8 -8.13 40.91 -15.57
CA GLY A 8 -8.20 39.85 -14.58
C GLY A 8 -6.82 39.39 -14.12
N LYS A 9 -6.73 39.13 -12.81
CA LYS A 9 -5.56 38.52 -12.16
C LYS A 9 -5.17 37.25 -12.92
N SER A 10 -3.95 37.26 -13.45
CA SER A 10 -3.22 36.09 -13.93
C SER A 10 -3.41 34.89 -13.00
N VAL A 11 -3.93 33.78 -13.54
CA VAL A 11 -3.98 32.48 -12.87
C VAL A 11 -2.56 31.89 -12.91
N ALA A 12 -1.68 32.44 -12.09
CA ALA A 12 -0.35 31.89 -11.86
C ALA A 12 -0.46 30.64 -10.98
N GLY A 13 -0.21 29.46 -11.59
CA GLY A 13 0.56 28.40 -10.96
C GLY A 13 -0.05 27.62 -9.78
N ARG A 14 -1.32 27.18 -9.84
CA ARG A 14 -1.74 26.07 -8.95
C ARG A 14 -1.05 24.79 -9.41
N VAL A 15 -0.06 24.35 -8.64
CA VAL A 15 0.58 23.05 -8.88
C VAL A 15 -0.46 21.95 -8.60
N PRO A 16 -0.67 21.00 -9.52
CA PRO A 16 -1.67 19.97 -9.32
C PRO A 16 -1.35 19.09 -8.10
N PRO A 17 -2.37 18.71 -7.31
CA PRO A 17 -2.19 17.83 -6.16
C PRO A 17 -1.72 16.44 -6.61
N ALA A 18 -1.20 15.64 -5.68
CA ALA A 18 -0.87 14.24 -5.93
C ALA A 18 -2.09 13.51 -6.56
N PRO A 19 -1.93 12.87 -7.73
CA PRO A 19 -2.99 12.07 -8.33
C PRO A 19 -3.47 11.00 -7.35
N THR A 20 -4.79 10.94 -7.15
CA THR A 20 -5.43 10.08 -6.13
C THR A 20 -5.17 8.60 -6.38
N ALA A 21 -5.24 7.81 -5.30
CA ALA A 21 -5.07 6.36 -5.26
C ALA A 21 -5.61 5.58 -6.47
N LEU A 22 -4.75 4.69 -6.99
CA LEU A 22 -5.07 3.71 -8.04
C LEU A 22 -6.44 3.05 -7.78
N ARG A 23 -7.37 3.30 -8.71
CA ARG A 23 -8.71 2.70 -8.73
C ARG A 23 -8.73 1.48 -9.64
N VAL A 24 -9.56 0.52 -9.26
CA VAL A 24 -9.89 -0.62 -10.12
C VAL A 24 -10.91 -0.12 -11.16
N PRO A 25 -10.83 -0.55 -12.44
CA PRO A 25 -11.87 -0.25 -13.42
C PRO A 25 -13.25 -0.65 -12.88
N ASP A 26 -14.21 0.28 -12.92
CA ASP A 26 -15.57 0.05 -12.41
C ASP A 26 -16.35 -0.94 -13.29
N GLN A 27 -16.04 -0.99 -14.60
CA GLN A 27 -16.63 -1.93 -15.54
C GLN A 27 -15.84 -3.25 -15.54
N PRO A 28 -16.55 -4.40 -15.55
CA PRO A 28 -15.91 -5.71 -15.61
C PRO A 28 -15.12 -5.86 -16.92
N GLN A 29 -13.87 -6.30 -16.79
CA GLN A 29 -13.04 -6.65 -17.94
C GLN A 29 -13.39 -8.05 -18.48
N PRO A 30 -13.09 -8.33 -19.76
CA PRO A 30 -13.47 -9.59 -20.40
C PRO A 30 -12.74 -10.82 -19.85
N SER A 31 -11.72 -10.63 -18.99
CA SER A 31 -10.86 -11.64 -18.36
C SER A 31 -10.28 -11.18 -17.02
N LEU A 32 -9.96 -12.12 -16.12
CA LEU A 32 -9.14 -11.83 -14.94
C LEU A 32 -7.77 -11.27 -15.37
N ALA A 33 -7.22 -11.79 -16.47
CA ALA A 33 -5.97 -11.30 -17.05
C ALA A 33 -6.11 -9.83 -17.51
N ALA A 34 -7.19 -9.48 -18.20
CA ALA A 34 -7.52 -8.13 -18.64
C ALA A 34 -7.83 -7.21 -17.44
N GLN A 35 -8.48 -7.73 -16.40
CA GLN A 35 -8.70 -6.99 -15.16
C GLN A 35 -7.37 -6.65 -14.47
N VAL A 36 -6.42 -7.59 -14.45
CA VAL A 36 -5.05 -7.36 -13.96
C VAL A 36 -4.30 -6.41 -14.90
N ALA A 37 -4.40 -6.58 -16.21
CA ALA A 37 -3.78 -5.72 -17.21
C ALA A 37 -4.19 -4.25 -17.04
N ALA A 38 -5.50 -4.01 -16.94
CA ALA A 38 -6.05 -2.67 -16.73
C ALA A 38 -5.58 -2.06 -15.40
N LEU A 39 -5.49 -2.86 -14.33
CA LEU A 39 -4.91 -2.40 -13.06
C LEU A 39 -3.43 -2.03 -13.20
N LEU A 40 -2.64 -2.83 -13.91
CA LEU A 40 -1.21 -2.58 -14.13
C LEU A 40 -1.00 -1.32 -14.98
N ALA A 41 -1.73 -1.16 -16.08
CA ALA A 41 -1.68 0.02 -16.94
C ALA A 41 -2.05 1.29 -16.17
N ALA A 42 -3.18 1.30 -15.46
CA ALA A 42 -3.57 2.43 -14.62
C ALA A 42 -2.55 2.68 -13.49
N GLY A 43 -1.95 1.61 -12.94
CA GLY A 43 -0.91 1.71 -11.92
C GLY A 43 0.37 2.35 -12.42
N VAL A 44 0.77 2.11 -13.68
CA VAL A 44 1.91 2.78 -14.31
C VAL A 44 1.67 4.27 -14.43
N GLU A 45 0.49 4.69 -14.88
CA GLU A 45 0.14 6.11 -14.99
C GLU A 45 0.17 6.82 -13.63
N VAL A 46 -0.40 6.18 -12.59
CA VAL A 46 -0.31 6.69 -11.22
C VAL A 46 1.14 6.77 -10.75
N LEU A 47 1.99 5.79 -11.06
CA LEU A 47 3.41 5.82 -10.69
C LEU A 47 4.18 6.92 -11.42
N ARG A 48 3.94 7.11 -12.73
CA ARG A 48 4.57 8.17 -13.52
C ARG A 48 4.23 9.54 -12.96
N ALA A 49 2.94 9.81 -12.78
CA ALA A 49 2.47 11.11 -12.33
C ALA A 49 2.93 11.42 -10.89
N ASN A 50 2.91 10.43 -10.00
CA ASN A 50 3.41 10.62 -8.64
C ASN A 50 4.94 10.69 -8.56
N ALA A 51 5.67 9.98 -9.42
CA ALA A 51 7.13 10.11 -9.51
C ALA A 51 7.53 11.50 -10.03
N ALA A 52 6.81 12.04 -11.02
CA ALA A 52 7.02 13.39 -11.51
C ALA A 52 6.84 14.43 -10.38
N GLY A 53 5.77 14.33 -9.60
CA GLY A 53 5.57 15.21 -8.44
C GLY A 53 6.62 15.04 -7.34
N ALA A 54 7.08 13.81 -7.07
CA ALA A 54 8.16 13.55 -6.11
C ALA A 54 9.54 14.09 -6.58
N LEU A 55 9.72 14.32 -7.88
CA LEU A 55 10.92 14.92 -8.47
C LEU A 55 10.81 16.45 -8.62
N ASP A 56 9.61 16.99 -8.80
CA ASP A 56 9.38 18.43 -9.00
C ASP A 56 9.76 19.25 -7.77
N ALA A 57 10.71 20.18 -7.93
CA ALA A 57 11.21 21.02 -6.85
C ALA A 57 10.12 21.84 -6.11
N ARG A 58 9.01 22.15 -6.78
CA ARG A 58 7.89 22.95 -6.26
C ARG A 58 7.03 22.17 -5.28
N VAL A 59 6.87 20.85 -5.48
CA VAL A 59 5.94 20.01 -4.70
C VAL A 59 6.54 18.76 -4.08
N ARG A 60 7.80 18.41 -4.36
CA ARG A 60 8.50 17.23 -3.80
C ARG A 60 8.57 17.12 -2.27
N ARG A 61 8.13 18.15 -1.54
CA ARG A 61 8.03 18.13 -0.07
C ARG A 61 6.71 17.53 0.42
N ASP A 62 5.70 17.47 -0.43
CA ASP A 62 4.41 16.86 -0.15
C ASP A 62 4.57 15.32 -0.09
N PRO A 63 4.33 14.68 1.08
CA PRO A 63 4.46 13.25 1.25
C PRO A 63 3.40 12.43 0.50
N GLU A 64 2.32 13.08 0.02
CA GLU A 64 1.23 12.37 -0.65
C GLU A 64 1.66 11.75 -1.98
N PHE A 65 2.58 12.37 -2.72
CA PHE A 65 3.13 11.76 -3.95
C PHE A 65 3.78 10.40 -3.68
N VAL A 66 4.60 10.30 -2.62
CA VAL A 66 5.24 9.05 -2.23
C VAL A 66 4.21 8.07 -1.65
N HIS A 67 3.23 8.58 -0.89
CA HIS A 67 2.15 7.77 -0.34
C HIS A 67 1.33 7.08 -1.43
N GLU A 68 0.87 7.83 -2.43
CA GLU A 68 0.01 7.34 -3.50
C GLU A 68 0.74 6.41 -4.46
N ALA A 69 1.99 6.72 -4.80
CA ALA A 69 2.86 5.78 -5.52
C ALA A 69 3.00 4.45 -4.76
N ARG A 70 3.24 4.49 -3.45
CA ARG A 70 3.34 3.28 -2.61
C ARG A 70 2.03 2.50 -2.57
N VAL A 71 0.88 3.18 -2.52
CA VAL A 71 -0.45 2.54 -2.59
C VAL A 71 -0.62 1.83 -3.94
N ALA A 72 -0.30 2.49 -5.05
CA ALA A 72 -0.38 1.90 -6.39
C ALA A 72 0.46 0.62 -6.52
N VAL A 73 1.75 0.65 -6.11
CA VAL A 73 2.61 -0.55 -6.12
C VAL A 73 2.00 -1.68 -5.28
N ARG A 74 1.48 -1.38 -4.09
CA ARG A 74 0.86 -2.40 -3.23
C ARG A 74 -0.36 -3.04 -3.86
N ARG A 75 -1.22 -2.23 -4.50
CA ARG A 75 -2.41 -2.72 -5.20
C ARG A 75 -2.05 -3.59 -6.40
N MET A 76 -1.06 -3.20 -7.20
CA MET A 76 -0.57 -4.01 -8.33
C MET A 76 0.05 -5.35 -7.90
N ARG A 77 0.79 -5.37 -6.78
CA ARG A 77 1.46 -6.59 -6.31
C ARG A 77 0.52 -7.67 -5.80
N ALA A 78 -0.63 -7.29 -5.23
CA ALA A 78 -1.57 -8.22 -4.62
C ALA A 78 -2.10 -9.29 -5.60
N PRO A 79 -2.68 -8.92 -6.76
CA PRO A 79 -3.20 -9.91 -7.71
C PRO A 79 -2.09 -10.72 -8.37
N LEU A 80 -0.92 -10.15 -8.67
CA LEU A 80 0.21 -10.89 -9.22
C LEU A 80 0.70 -12.04 -8.32
N ARG A 81 0.46 -11.92 -7.00
CA ARG A 81 0.76 -12.98 -6.04
C ARG A 81 -0.42 -13.94 -5.85
N ILE A 82 -1.63 -13.43 -5.71
CA ILE A 82 -2.82 -14.27 -5.42
C ILE A 82 -3.22 -15.12 -6.63
N PHE A 83 -3.10 -14.55 -7.84
CA PHE A 83 -3.47 -15.18 -9.10
C PHE A 83 -2.26 -15.67 -9.90
N GLU A 84 -1.11 -15.88 -9.25
CA GLU A 84 0.13 -16.32 -9.89
C GLU A 84 -0.07 -17.54 -10.80
N ARG A 85 -0.80 -18.56 -10.32
CA ARG A 85 -1.05 -19.80 -11.08
C ARG A 85 -1.93 -19.57 -12.31
N GLN A 86 -2.85 -18.62 -12.23
CA GLN A 86 -3.78 -18.29 -13.30
C GLN A 86 -3.07 -17.44 -14.36
N LEU A 87 -2.29 -16.46 -13.93
CA LEU A 87 -1.53 -15.58 -14.82
C LEU A 87 -0.41 -16.34 -15.53
N ALA A 88 0.22 -17.33 -14.88
CA ALA A 88 1.26 -18.15 -15.50
C ALA A 88 0.79 -19.01 -16.69
N ARG A 89 -0.53 -19.13 -16.92
CA ARG A 89 -1.09 -19.82 -18.09
C ARG A 89 -1.21 -18.94 -19.33
N VAL A 90 -1.17 -17.61 -19.14
CA VAL A 90 -1.48 -16.62 -20.17
C VAL A 90 -0.36 -15.59 -20.35
N ALA A 91 0.67 -15.63 -19.51
CA ALA A 91 1.85 -14.81 -19.62
C ALA A 91 3.11 -15.65 -19.38
N PRO A 92 4.20 -15.39 -20.12
CA PRO A 92 5.47 -16.06 -19.90
C PRO A 92 5.92 -15.97 -18.44
N ALA A 93 6.39 -17.09 -17.89
CA ALA A 93 6.82 -17.15 -16.50
C ALA A 93 7.99 -16.19 -16.21
N GLY A 94 8.82 -15.89 -17.22
CA GLY A 94 9.87 -14.89 -17.16
C GLY A 94 9.34 -13.49 -16.85
N ASP A 95 8.32 -13.05 -17.58
CA ASP A 95 7.74 -11.70 -17.48
C ASP A 95 7.07 -11.49 -16.12
N LEU A 96 6.30 -12.48 -15.65
CA LEU A 96 5.68 -12.43 -14.33
C LEU A 96 6.72 -12.32 -13.21
N ARG A 97 7.84 -13.06 -13.31
CA ARG A 97 8.93 -12.98 -12.34
C ARG A 97 9.63 -11.62 -12.40
N ALA A 98 9.88 -11.10 -13.60
CA ALA A 98 10.51 -9.80 -13.81
C ALA A 98 9.67 -8.68 -13.20
N VAL A 99 8.38 -8.61 -13.52
CA VAL A 99 7.47 -7.58 -12.97
C VAL A 99 7.32 -7.69 -11.45
N ARG A 100 7.22 -8.91 -10.90
CA ARG A 100 7.20 -9.09 -9.44
C ARG A 100 8.50 -8.65 -8.78
N ARG A 101 9.65 -8.73 -9.45
CA ARG A 101 10.92 -8.18 -8.97
C ARG A 101 10.91 -6.65 -9.04
N ALA A 102 10.53 -6.08 -10.17
CA ALA A 102 10.43 -4.63 -10.37
C ALA A 102 9.52 -3.97 -9.33
N LEU A 103 8.30 -4.47 -9.16
CA LEU A 103 7.36 -3.95 -8.15
C LEU A 103 7.86 -4.15 -6.71
N ARG A 104 8.69 -5.16 -6.43
CA ARG A 104 9.34 -5.30 -5.12
C ARG A 104 10.42 -4.24 -4.90
N GLN A 105 11.22 -3.93 -5.91
CA GLN A 105 12.23 -2.85 -5.84
C GLN A 105 11.56 -1.49 -5.64
N LEU A 106 10.53 -1.19 -6.45
CA LEU A 106 9.70 0.02 -6.28
C LEU A 106 9.12 0.12 -4.87
N ALA A 107 8.54 -0.97 -4.36
CA ALA A 107 7.97 -1.00 -3.01
C ALA A 107 9.01 -0.74 -1.91
N ARG A 108 10.25 -1.24 -2.07
CA ARG A 108 11.35 -1.02 -1.11
C ARG A 108 11.80 0.45 -1.13
N ALA A 109 12.03 1.01 -2.31
CA ALA A 109 12.48 2.40 -2.46
C ALA A 109 11.44 3.39 -1.90
N LEU A 110 10.17 3.25 -2.28
CA LEU A 110 9.06 4.07 -1.76
C LEU A 110 8.81 3.82 -0.27
N GLY A 111 9.04 2.58 0.18
CA GLY A 111 8.88 2.18 1.57
C GLY A 111 9.82 2.94 2.50
N ALA A 112 11.12 2.91 2.18
CA ALA A 112 12.16 3.54 2.98
C ALA A 112 11.94 5.06 3.16
N ALA A 113 11.43 5.75 2.14
CA ALA A 113 11.06 7.17 2.25
C ALA A 113 9.80 7.38 3.10
N ARG A 114 8.72 6.63 2.80
CA ARG A 114 7.43 6.83 3.47
C ARG A 114 7.49 6.53 4.96
N ASP A 115 8.27 5.55 5.38
CA ASP A 115 8.40 5.19 6.79
C ASP A 115 8.94 6.40 7.60
N TRP A 116 9.92 7.14 7.05
CA TRP A 116 10.41 8.38 7.65
C TRP A 116 9.42 9.55 7.57
N ASP A 117 8.62 9.65 6.51
CA ASP A 117 7.52 10.63 6.46
C ASP A 117 6.53 10.36 7.61
N VAL A 118 6.10 9.10 7.80
CA VAL A 118 5.18 8.71 8.90
C VAL A 118 5.78 9.04 10.27
N VAL A 119 7.06 8.71 10.50
CA VAL A 119 7.74 9.04 11.75
C VAL A 119 7.74 10.53 12.01
N GLN A 120 8.12 11.34 11.02
CA GLN A 120 8.28 12.77 11.21
C GLN A 120 6.94 13.52 11.31
N SER A 121 5.96 13.20 10.46
CA SER A 121 4.72 13.97 10.36
C SER A 121 3.63 13.51 11.31
N THR A 122 3.73 12.28 11.82
CA THR A 122 2.63 11.65 12.55
C THR A 122 3.12 11.10 13.88
N LEU A 123 4.09 10.20 13.88
CA LEU A 123 4.41 9.43 15.08
C LEU A 123 5.18 10.22 16.14
N LEU A 124 6.20 11.00 15.77
CA LEU A 124 6.92 11.86 16.72
C LEU A 124 6.03 12.99 17.27
N PRO A 125 5.25 13.72 16.45
CA PRO A 125 4.35 14.75 16.97
C PRO A 125 3.32 14.22 17.97
N LEU A 126 2.72 13.05 17.71
CA LEU A 126 1.74 12.41 18.61
C LEU A 126 2.31 12.04 19.98
N ARG A 127 3.64 12.03 20.15
CA ARG A 127 4.34 11.57 21.36
C ARG A 127 5.32 12.61 21.91
N ARG A 128 5.22 13.86 21.45
CA ARG A 128 6.20 14.90 21.77
C ARG A 128 6.35 15.10 23.28
N GLU A 129 5.27 15.31 23.99
CA GLU A 129 5.29 15.64 25.43
C GLU A 129 5.92 14.51 26.25
N GLU A 130 5.47 13.27 26.03
CA GLU A 130 5.98 12.07 26.68
C GLU A 130 7.49 11.88 26.41
N LEU A 131 7.92 12.03 25.15
CA LEU A 131 9.32 11.92 24.78
C LEU A 131 10.16 13.07 25.36
N GLU A 132 9.65 14.29 25.40
CA GLU A 132 10.34 15.44 26.00
C GLU A 132 10.48 15.28 27.53
N GLN A 133 9.48 14.72 28.22
CA GLN A 133 9.56 14.42 29.64
C GLN A 133 10.61 13.35 29.95
N ALA A 134 10.65 12.28 29.15
CA ALA A 134 11.58 11.18 29.38
C ALA A 134 13.02 11.47 28.96
N LEU A 135 13.22 12.26 27.90
CA LEU A 135 14.54 12.52 27.31
C LEU A 135 15.12 13.88 27.72
N GLY A 136 14.27 14.82 28.15
CA GLY A 136 14.60 16.23 28.24
C GLY A 136 14.61 16.91 26.86
N ARG A 137 14.41 18.23 26.87
CA ARG A 137 14.27 19.06 25.66
C ARG A 137 15.46 18.95 24.70
N VAL A 138 16.69 18.97 25.21
CA VAL A 138 17.91 18.92 24.39
C VAL A 138 18.02 17.61 23.63
N GLN A 139 17.77 16.49 24.29
CA GLN A 139 17.87 15.18 23.66
C GLN A 139 16.72 14.96 22.67
N MET A 140 15.51 15.43 22.96
CA MET A 140 14.41 15.38 22.00
C MET A 140 14.69 16.22 20.74
N GLN A 141 15.33 17.39 20.88
CA GLN A 141 15.79 18.16 19.71
C GLN A 141 16.79 17.37 18.85
N ARG A 142 17.70 16.61 19.47
CA ARG A 142 18.64 15.72 18.77
C ARG A 142 17.91 14.59 18.03
N VAL A 143 16.93 13.97 18.65
CA VAL A 143 16.06 12.94 18.03
C VAL A 143 15.35 13.51 16.81
N ALA A 144 14.71 14.67 16.94
CA ALA A 144 14.01 15.34 15.84
C ALA A 144 14.96 15.69 14.68
N ARG A 145 16.17 16.18 14.98
CA ARG A 145 17.19 16.47 13.96
C ARG A 145 17.68 15.21 13.24
N ARG A 146 17.88 14.10 13.95
CA ARG A 146 18.25 12.81 13.35
C ARG A 146 17.15 12.28 12.44
N ALA A 147 15.89 12.34 12.87
CA ALA A 147 14.73 11.97 12.05
C ALA A 147 14.68 12.79 10.74
N GLN A 148 14.88 14.10 10.83
CA GLN A 148 14.94 15.01 9.68
C GLN A 148 16.05 14.63 8.69
N LEU A 149 17.26 14.38 9.20
CA LEU A 149 18.40 13.97 8.36
C LEU A 149 18.18 12.60 7.71
N ALA A 150 17.65 11.63 8.45
CA ALA A 150 17.35 10.30 7.94
C ALA A 150 16.29 10.36 6.83
N ARG A 151 15.22 11.14 7.03
CA ARG A 151 14.21 11.42 6.00
C ARG A 151 14.82 12.08 4.76
N ALA A 152 15.66 13.11 4.94
CA ALA A 152 16.29 13.81 3.82
C ALA A 152 17.18 12.87 2.99
N ARG A 153 17.93 11.97 3.64
CA ARG A 153 18.73 10.92 2.99
C ARG A 153 17.83 9.94 2.23
N ALA A 154 16.78 9.41 2.87
CA ALA A 154 15.84 8.47 2.25
C ALA A 154 15.15 9.09 1.02
N ASN A 155 14.70 10.34 1.12
CA ASN A 155 14.09 11.06 0.01
C ASN A 155 15.09 11.36 -1.12
N THR A 156 16.36 11.61 -0.80
CA THR A 156 17.40 11.80 -1.83
C THR A 156 17.69 10.51 -2.57
N ALA A 157 17.80 9.38 -1.85
CA ALA A 157 17.95 8.06 -2.45
C ALA A 157 16.73 7.70 -3.33
N LEU A 158 15.51 7.97 -2.84
CA LEU A 158 14.29 7.76 -3.61
C LEU A 158 14.29 8.60 -4.90
N ARG A 159 14.60 9.90 -4.83
CA ARG A 159 14.64 10.76 -6.03
C ARG A 159 15.67 10.29 -7.05
N ARG A 160 16.86 9.87 -6.61
CA ARG A 160 17.87 9.28 -7.51
C ARG A 160 17.34 8.03 -8.19
N PHE A 161 16.62 7.17 -7.46
CA PHE A 161 15.99 5.99 -8.04
C PHE A 161 14.90 6.34 -9.05
N LEU A 162 13.97 7.24 -8.69
CA LEU A 162 12.85 7.68 -9.55
C LEU A 162 13.32 8.38 -10.83
N GLY A 163 14.39 9.17 -10.77
CA GLY A 163 15.02 9.81 -11.93
C GLY A 163 15.97 8.91 -12.71
N GLY A 164 16.16 7.65 -12.29
CA GLY A 164 17.15 6.74 -12.85
C GLY A 164 16.57 5.73 -13.84
N ALA A 165 17.45 5.12 -14.63
CA ALA A 165 17.08 4.12 -15.63
C ALA A 165 16.42 2.86 -15.02
N GLU A 166 16.68 2.53 -13.75
CA GLU A 166 16.03 1.39 -13.09
C GLU A 166 14.53 1.59 -12.89
N PHE A 167 14.10 2.82 -12.57
CA PHE A 167 12.69 3.16 -12.48
C PHE A 167 12.02 3.06 -13.86
N ALA A 168 12.62 3.65 -14.89
CA ALA A 168 12.12 3.57 -16.26
C ALA A 168 11.99 2.11 -16.75
N ARG A 169 13.01 1.27 -16.52
CA ARG A 169 12.96 -0.17 -16.83
C ARG A 169 11.86 -0.89 -16.06
N SER A 170 11.68 -0.56 -14.77
CA SER A 170 10.62 -1.15 -13.95
C SER A 170 9.23 -0.84 -14.50
N LEU A 171 8.99 0.39 -14.94
CA LEU A 171 7.72 0.77 -15.58
C LEU A 171 7.53 0.06 -16.91
N ALA A 172 8.53 0.06 -17.78
CA ALA A 172 8.46 -0.62 -19.07
C ALA A 172 8.16 -2.13 -18.94
N GLN A 173 8.72 -2.80 -17.94
CA GLN A 173 8.39 -4.21 -17.64
C GLN A 173 6.93 -4.39 -17.22
N VAL A 174 6.38 -3.49 -16.40
CA VAL A 174 4.98 -3.53 -15.98
C VAL A 174 4.05 -3.28 -17.17
N GLU A 175 4.37 -2.31 -18.03
CA GLU A 175 3.61 -1.99 -19.23
C GLU A 175 3.61 -3.14 -20.24
N ALA A 176 4.77 -3.75 -20.49
CA ALA A 176 4.88 -4.90 -21.38
C ALA A 176 4.02 -6.07 -20.91
N LEU A 177 4.05 -6.39 -19.61
CA LEU A 177 3.17 -7.42 -19.05
C LEU A 177 1.69 -7.02 -19.14
N ALA A 178 1.35 -5.76 -18.89
CA ALA A 178 -0.03 -5.27 -19.03
C ALA A 178 -0.53 -5.46 -20.47
N ALA A 179 0.27 -5.08 -21.47
CA ALA A 179 -0.05 -5.26 -22.88
C ALA A 179 -0.19 -6.75 -23.25
N ALA A 180 0.74 -7.61 -22.80
CA ALA A 180 0.66 -9.05 -23.04
C ALA A 180 -0.61 -9.67 -22.44
N LEU A 181 -0.97 -9.29 -21.20
CA LEU A 181 -2.19 -9.78 -20.54
C LEU A 181 -3.49 -9.22 -21.16
N ALA A 182 -3.43 -8.05 -21.80
CA ALA A 182 -4.56 -7.48 -22.55
C ALA A 182 -4.75 -8.16 -23.90
N GLY A 183 -3.66 -8.40 -24.65
CA GLY A 183 -3.67 -9.00 -25.99
C GLY A 183 -3.82 -10.53 -26.00
N GLY A 184 -3.33 -11.23 -24.98
CA GLY A 184 -3.39 -12.70 -24.86
C GLY A 184 -4.81 -13.29 -24.70
N GLY A 185 -5.84 -12.46 -24.72
CA GLY A 185 -7.24 -12.90 -24.76
C GLY A 185 -7.71 -13.43 -26.12
N ALA A 186 -6.96 -13.20 -27.20
CA ALA A 186 -7.38 -13.55 -28.56
C ALA A 186 -7.07 -15.00 -28.99
N GLU A 187 -5.95 -15.59 -28.56
CA GLU A 187 -5.53 -16.94 -29.03
C GLU A 187 -5.63 -18.05 -27.97
N GLY A 188 -6.09 -17.72 -26.75
CA GLY A 188 -6.08 -18.63 -25.61
C GLY A 188 -7.36 -18.63 -24.77
N GLY A 189 -8.54 -18.66 -25.41
CA GLY A 189 -9.81 -19.13 -24.82
C GLY A 189 -10.33 -18.39 -23.57
N THR A 190 -11.26 -17.45 -23.77
CA THR A 190 -12.45 -17.15 -22.92
C THR A 190 -12.33 -17.35 -21.38
N TRP A 191 -11.27 -16.87 -20.76
CA TRP A 191 -11.17 -16.68 -19.30
C TRP A 191 -11.72 -15.27 -18.99
N PRO A 192 -12.66 -15.00 -18.04
CA PRO A 192 -13.19 -15.86 -17.03
C PRO A 192 -14.61 -16.33 -17.42
N ARG A 193 -14.95 -16.32 -18.71
CA ARG A 193 -16.29 -16.70 -19.17
C ARG A 193 -16.50 -18.20 -19.04
N SER A 194 -15.42 -19.00 -19.11
CA SER A 194 -15.51 -20.41 -18.76
C SER A 194 -15.75 -20.60 -17.26
N ARG A 195 -16.63 -21.54 -16.92
CA ARG A 195 -16.92 -21.95 -15.53
C ARG A 195 -15.65 -22.31 -14.75
N ASN A 196 -14.71 -22.99 -15.42
CA ASN A 196 -13.42 -23.39 -14.84
C ASN A 196 -12.58 -22.19 -14.40
N ALA A 197 -12.66 -21.09 -15.15
CA ALA A 197 -11.92 -19.87 -14.86
C ALA A 197 -12.38 -19.17 -13.59
N GLN A 198 -13.70 -19.03 -13.47
CA GLN A 198 -14.34 -18.44 -12.30
C GLN A 198 -14.01 -19.29 -11.07
N VAL A 199 -14.19 -20.62 -11.16
CA VAL A 199 -13.85 -21.53 -10.07
C VAL A 199 -12.38 -21.40 -9.65
N ALA A 200 -11.44 -21.28 -10.59
CA ALA A 200 -10.03 -21.10 -10.26
C ALA A 200 -9.74 -19.74 -9.59
N MET A 201 -10.39 -18.66 -10.02
CA MET A 201 -10.30 -17.33 -9.38
C MET A 201 -10.85 -17.39 -7.95
N LEU A 202 -12.05 -17.93 -7.76
CA LEU A 202 -12.68 -18.05 -6.45
C LEU A 202 -11.87 -18.91 -5.48
N ARG A 203 -11.29 -20.02 -5.97
CA ARG A 203 -10.36 -20.84 -5.18
C ARG A 203 -9.10 -20.06 -4.75
N ALA A 204 -8.60 -19.14 -5.57
CA ALA A 204 -7.46 -18.30 -5.16
C ALA A 204 -7.83 -17.30 -4.07
N LEU A 205 -8.98 -16.63 -4.19
CA LEU A 205 -9.51 -15.75 -3.16
C LEU A 205 -9.75 -16.52 -1.85
N GLU A 206 -10.32 -17.71 -1.92
CA GLU A 206 -10.58 -18.56 -0.76
C GLU A 206 -9.28 -19.02 -0.08
N ARG A 207 -8.25 -19.42 -0.84
CA ARG A 207 -6.93 -19.74 -0.27
C ARG A 207 -6.36 -18.56 0.50
N GLN A 208 -6.40 -17.36 -0.07
CA GLN A 208 -5.92 -16.16 0.61
C GLN A 208 -6.76 -15.85 1.86
N ARG A 209 -8.09 -16.00 1.80
CA ARG A 209 -8.99 -15.85 2.95
C ARG A 209 -8.62 -16.80 4.09
N LEU A 210 -8.36 -18.08 3.77
CA LEU A 210 -7.96 -19.09 4.74
C LEU A 210 -6.61 -18.76 5.40
N LEU A 211 -5.66 -18.15 4.68
CA LEU A 211 -4.39 -17.69 5.27
C LEU A 211 -4.63 -16.61 6.33
N VAL A 212 -5.47 -15.62 6.03
CA VAL A 212 -5.84 -14.54 6.97
C VAL A 212 -6.59 -15.13 8.17
N LEU A 213 -7.52 -16.06 7.95
CA LEU A 213 -8.24 -16.73 9.04
C LEU A 213 -7.32 -17.53 9.97
N ARG A 214 -6.41 -18.34 9.41
CA ARG A 214 -5.48 -19.16 10.20
C ARG A 214 -4.62 -18.31 11.14
N GLN A 215 -4.08 -17.21 10.63
CA GLN A 215 -3.28 -16.28 11.43
C GLN A 215 -4.15 -15.49 12.41
N GLY A 216 -5.29 -14.95 11.97
CA GLY A 216 -6.18 -14.14 12.79
C GLY A 216 -6.81 -14.88 13.97
N LYS A 217 -7.06 -16.20 13.86
CA LYS A 217 -7.49 -17.03 15.00
C LYS A 217 -6.51 -17.04 16.18
N ARG A 218 -5.24 -16.71 15.94
CA ARG A 218 -4.19 -16.64 16.96
C ARG A 218 -3.77 -15.20 17.23
N LEU A 219 -4.53 -14.19 16.78
CA LEU A 219 -4.14 -12.77 16.78
C LEU A 219 -3.61 -12.27 18.13
N ALA A 220 -4.23 -12.69 19.24
CA ALA A 220 -3.82 -12.31 20.59
C ALA A 220 -2.46 -12.89 21.02
N ARG A 221 -2.03 -14.00 20.39
CA ARG A 221 -0.75 -14.70 20.67
C ARG A 221 0.36 -14.36 19.70
N LEU A 222 0.03 -13.70 18.58
CA LEU A 222 1.01 -13.31 17.57
C LEU A 222 1.94 -12.23 18.13
N ASP A 223 3.23 -12.29 17.84
CA ASP A 223 4.16 -11.19 18.12
C ASP A 223 3.95 -9.98 17.16
N ALA A 224 4.77 -8.93 17.30
CA ALA A 224 4.62 -7.72 16.48
C ALA A 224 4.88 -7.97 14.97
N ASP A 225 5.81 -8.85 14.64
CA ASP A 225 6.20 -9.17 13.26
C ASP A 225 5.16 -10.09 12.60
N GLU A 226 4.65 -11.06 13.35
CA GLU A 226 3.55 -11.93 12.93
C GLU A 226 2.26 -11.12 12.70
N ARG A 227 1.95 -10.15 13.57
CA ARG A 227 0.81 -9.23 13.35
C ARG A 227 1.03 -8.35 12.11
N HIS A 228 2.25 -7.90 11.86
CA HIS A 228 2.59 -7.20 10.62
C HIS A 228 2.38 -8.08 9.38
N ALA A 229 2.78 -9.35 9.45
CA ALA A 229 2.57 -10.33 8.38
C ALA A 229 1.07 -10.55 8.12
N LEU A 230 0.26 -10.75 9.17
CA LEU A 230 -1.20 -10.85 9.08
C LEU A 230 -1.79 -9.60 8.40
N ARG A 231 -1.34 -8.41 8.77
CA ARG A 231 -1.78 -7.16 8.13
C ARG A 231 -1.46 -7.13 6.64
N ILE A 232 -0.29 -7.60 6.23
CA ILE A 232 0.07 -7.71 4.82
C ILE A 232 -0.89 -8.66 4.10
N GLU A 233 -1.15 -9.85 4.65
CA GLU A 233 -2.04 -10.83 4.03
C GLU A 233 -3.49 -10.32 3.93
N GLY A 234 -3.96 -9.62 4.97
CA GLY A 234 -5.26 -8.95 4.96
C GLY A 234 -5.36 -7.89 3.86
N LYS A 235 -4.33 -7.04 3.71
CA LYS A 235 -4.30 -6.04 2.62
C LYS A 235 -4.30 -6.67 1.25
N ARG A 236 -3.52 -7.74 1.04
CA ARG A 236 -3.52 -8.49 -0.23
C ARG A 236 -4.91 -9.05 -0.53
N LEU A 237 -5.57 -9.66 0.45
CA LEU A 237 -6.93 -10.17 0.28
C LEU A 237 -7.90 -9.05 -0.11
N ARG A 238 -7.88 -7.93 0.61
CA ARG A 238 -8.73 -6.78 0.30
C ARG A 238 -8.51 -6.28 -1.13
N TYR A 239 -7.25 -6.07 -1.55
CA TYR A 239 -6.96 -5.57 -2.89
C TYR A 239 -7.38 -6.55 -3.99
N ALA A 240 -7.20 -7.86 -3.79
CA ALA A 240 -7.66 -8.86 -4.75
C ALA A 240 -9.19 -8.96 -4.83
N VAL A 241 -9.90 -8.83 -3.70
CA VAL A 241 -11.36 -8.80 -3.69
C VAL A 241 -11.90 -7.53 -4.34
N GLU A 242 -11.30 -6.36 -4.05
CA GLU A 242 -11.64 -5.10 -4.73
C GLU A 242 -11.39 -5.19 -6.24
N LEU A 243 -10.31 -5.85 -6.68
CA LEU A 243 -10.03 -6.09 -8.10
C LEU A 243 -11.10 -6.97 -8.76
N CYS A 244 -11.50 -8.05 -8.09
CA CYS A 244 -12.46 -9.01 -8.64
C CYS A 244 -13.91 -8.58 -8.45
N ALA A 245 -14.18 -7.51 -7.72
CA ALA A 245 -15.54 -7.11 -7.37
C ALA A 245 -16.46 -6.93 -8.59
N PRO A 246 -16.03 -6.32 -9.71
CA PRO A 246 -16.85 -6.25 -10.92
C PRO A 246 -17.15 -7.63 -11.55
N LEU A 247 -16.34 -8.65 -11.24
CA LEU A 247 -16.45 -10.01 -11.79
C LEU A 247 -17.25 -10.97 -10.90
N LEU A 248 -17.62 -10.57 -9.68
CA LEU A 248 -18.39 -11.42 -8.75
C LEU A 248 -19.89 -11.26 -9.02
N ALA A 249 -20.60 -12.37 -9.21
CA ALA A 249 -22.05 -12.37 -9.34
C ALA A 249 -22.69 -12.13 -7.95
N GLY A 250 -23.53 -11.10 -7.85
CA GLY A 250 -24.34 -10.81 -6.66
C GLY A 250 -23.67 -9.90 -5.61
N GLY A 251 -24.52 -9.07 -4.98
CA GLY A 251 -24.29 -8.34 -3.72
C GLY A 251 -22.96 -7.59 -3.53
N GLY A 252 -23.03 -6.28 -3.26
CA GLY A 252 -21.84 -5.46 -3.02
C GLY A 252 -20.86 -6.07 -1.99
N ILE A 253 -19.56 -6.05 -2.29
CA ILE A 253 -18.46 -6.51 -1.41
C ILE A 253 -18.29 -5.69 -0.13
N LYS A 254 -18.99 -4.54 -0.03
CA LYS A 254 -18.81 -3.54 1.03
C LYS A 254 -19.09 -4.09 2.44
N PRO A 255 -20.20 -4.81 2.71
CA PRO A 255 -20.47 -5.34 4.05
C PRO A 255 -19.41 -6.33 4.53
N TRP A 256 -18.81 -7.09 3.60
CA TRP A 256 -17.73 -8.03 3.92
C TRP A 256 -16.37 -7.33 4.09
N LEU A 257 -16.07 -6.31 3.28
CA LEU A 257 -14.82 -5.56 3.38
C LEU A 257 -14.77 -4.60 4.56
N ARG A 258 -15.90 -4.08 5.04
CA ARG A 258 -15.96 -3.11 6.14
C ARG A 258 -15.27 -3.63 7.42
N PRO A 259 -15.62 -4.79 7.98
CA PRO A 259 -14.92 -5.31 9.16
C PRO A 259 -13.46 -5.68 8.88
N LEU A 260 -13.13 -6.14 7.66
CA LEU A 260 -11.72 -6.37 7.27
C LEU A 260 -10.90 -5.09 7.27
N ARG A 261 -11.49 -3.96 6.84
CA ARG A 261 -10.85 -2.64 6.93
C ARG A 261 -10.66 -2.22 8.38
N GLY A 262 -11.67 -2.40 9.23
CA GLY A 262 -11.56 -2.16 10.67
C GLY A 262 -10.39 -2.94 11.31
N LEU A 263 -10.26 -4.23 10.98
CA LEU A 263 -9.11 -5.03 11.42
C LEU A 263 -7.77 -4.46 10.91
N GLN A 264 -7.72 -4.02 9.64
CA GLN A 264 -6.51 -3.43 9.06
C GLN A 264 -6.11 -2.09 9.68
N ASP A 265 -7.09 -1.30 10.13
CA ASP A 265 -6.86 -0.01 10.79
C ASP A 265 -6.22 -0.24 12.16
N VAL A 266 -6.77 -1.18 12.95
CA VAL A 266 -6.21 -1.57 14.26
C VAL A 266 -4.80 -2.17 14.11
N LEU A 267 -4.63 -3.14 13.20
CA LEU A 267 -3.30 -3.69 12.88
C LEU A 267 -2.35 -2.61 12.33
N GLY A 268 -2.88 -1.53 11.75
CA GLY A 268 -2.13 -0.35 11.31
C GLY A 268 -1.48 0.36 12.49
N LYS A 269 -2.25 0.67 13.52
CA LYS A 269 -1.74 1.30 14.75
C LYS A 269 -0.66 0.47 15.42
N LEU A 270 -0.90 -0.85 15.56
CA LEU A 270 0.08 -1.78 16.13
C LEU A 270 1.40 -1.82 15.32
N ASN A 271 1.29 -1.80 13.99
CA ASN A 271 2.44 -1.72 13.11
C ASN A 271 3.21 -0.40 13.27
N ASP A 272 2.50 0.71 13.43
CA ASP A 272 3.14 2.02 13.54
C ASP A 272 3.89 2.16 14.88
N ALA A 273 3.35 1.58 15.95
CA ALA A 273 4.07 1.46 17.22
C ALA A 273 5.32 0.58 17.11
N ARG A 274 5.23 -0.58 16.44
CA ARG A 274 6.40 -1.43 16.13
C ARG A 274 7.47 -0.66 15.34
N MET A 275 7.06 0.08 14.30
CA MET A 275 7.97 0.83 13.44
C MET A 275 8.77 1.88 14.22
N LEU A 276 8.18 2.55 15.21
CA LEU A 276 8.92 3.49 16.07
C LEU A 276 10.04 2.80 16.84
N VAL A 277 9.75 1.62 17.40
CA VAL A 277 10.75 0.85 18.16
C VAL A 277 11.90 0.43 17.25
N GLU A 278 11.62 -0.05 16.04
CA GLU A 278 12.67 -0.41 15.07
C GLU A 278 13.52 0.78 14.63
N LEU A 279 12.91 1.96 14.51
CA LEU A 279 13.58 3.17 14.10
C LEU A 279 14.27 3.90 15.27
N ALA A 280 14.19 3.38 16.50
CA ALA A 280 14.86 3.95 17.66
C ALA A 280 16.38 4.02 17.46
N GLY A 281 17.01 2.98 16.91
CA GLY A 281 18.46 2.96 16.64
C GLY A 281 18.92 4.14 15.77
N PRO A 282 18.36 4.31 14.55
CA PRO A 282 18.62 5.48 13.71
C PRO A 282 18.28 6.85 14.35
N LEU A 283 17.35 6.90 15.30
CA LEU A 283 17.00 8.10 16.07
C LEU A 283 17.98 8.38 17.24
N GLY A 284 18.79 7.39 17.60
CA GLY A 284 19.85 7.45 18.62
C GLY A 284 19.80 6.25 19.56
N GLU A 285 20.96 5.79 20.02
CA GLU A 285 21.11 4.64 20.94
C GLU A 285 20.75 4.97 22.40
N ASP A 286 19.89 5.96 22.61
CA ASP A 286 19.48 6.37 23.93
C ASP A 286 18.58 5.30 24.56
N ARG A 287 19.06 4.70 25.65
CA ARG A 287 18.30 3.67 26.38
C ARG A 287 16.95 4.20 26.87
N ALA A 288 16.83 5.48 27.20
CA ALA A 288 15.55 6.08 27.58
C ALA A 288 14.58 6.12 26.39
N LEU A 289 15.04 6.50 25.19
CA LEU A 289 14.23 6.51 23.97
C LEU A 289 13.69 5.12 23.67
N VAL A 290 14.57 4.11 23.65
CA VAL A 290 14.19 2.72 23.37
C VAL A 290 13.16 2.22 24.39
N ARG A 291 13.38 2.50 25.69
CA ARG A 291 12.45 2.11 26.75
C ARG A 291 11.07 2.74 26.60
N VAL A 292 10.99 4.06 26.34
CA VAL A 292 9.71 4.76 26.17
C VAL A 292 8.94 4.22 24.97
N LEU A 293 9.61 4.09 23.82
CA LEU A 293 8.96 3.56 22.61
C LEU A 293 8.50 2.10 22.78
N ALA A 294 9.29 1.26 23.45
CA ALA A 294 8.93 -0.12 23.73
C ALA A 294 7.74 -0.23 24.71
N ALA A 295 7.74 0.57 25.79
CA ALA A 295 6.64 0.62 26.74
C ALA A 295 5.33 1.04 26.06
N ARG A 296 5.40 2.04 25.17
CA ARG A 296 4.25 2.52 24.40
C ARG A 296 3.76 1.51 23.38
N ALA A 297 4.66 0.77 22.73
CA ALA A 297 4.26 -0.32 21.84
C ALA A 297 3.55 -1.44 22.59
N ALA A 298 3.99 -1.76 23.81
CA ALA A 298 3.31 -2.72 24.68
C ALA A 298 1.94 -2.21 25.15
N GLU A 299 1.82 -0.94 25.51
CA GLU A 299 0.54 -0.32 25.86
C GLU A 299 -0.44 -0.32 24.68
N CYS A 300 0.00 0.12 23.51
CA CYS A 300 -0.81 0.09 22.29
C CYS A 300 -1.27 -1.34 21.97
N ALA A 301 -0.42 -2.36 22.17
CA ALA A 301 -0.83 -3.75 22.05
C ALA A 301 -1.92 -4.13 23.04
N ARG A 302 -1.80 -3.77 24.32
CA ARG A 302 -2.83 -4.06 25.33
C ARG A 302 -4.18 -3.43 24.97
N ASP A 303 -4.16 -2.17 24.53
CA ASP A 303 -5.40 -1.40 24.28
C ASP A 303 -6.10 -1.83 22.99
N GLU A 304 -5.34 -2.11 21.93
CA GLU A 304 -5.89 -2.29 20.59
C GLU A 304 -6.18 -3.77 20.24
N LEU A 305 -5.52 -4.75 20.91
CA LEU A 305 -5.74 -6.17 20.63
C LEU A 305 -7.20 -6.64 20.85
N PRO A 306 -7.94 -6.20 21.89
CA PRO A 306 -9.36 -6.53 22.04
C PRO A 306 -10.19 -6.07 20.83
N GLN A 307 -9.95 -4.84 20.34
CA GLN A 307 -10.64 -4.31 19.17
C GLN A 307 -10.24 -5.06 17.88
N ALA A 308 -8.98 -5.47 17.76
CA ALA A 308 -8.52 -6.31 16.65
C ALA A 308 -9.24 -7.67 16.66
N ALA A 309 -9.41 -8.29 17.83
CA ALA A 309 -10.14 -9.54 17.97
C ALA A 309 -11.63 -9.37 17.59
N ALA A 310 -12.29 -8.31 18.07
CA ALA A 310 -13.68 -8.01 17.73
C ALA A 310 -13.90 -7.78 16.23
N THR A 311 -13.06 -6.97 15.59
CA THR A 311 -13.12 -6.71 14.14
C THR A 311 -12.81 -7.95 13.31
N PHE A 312 -11.87 -8.79 13.75
CA PHE A 312 -11.60 -10.09 13.13
C PHE A 312 -12.81 -11.03 13.22
N MET A 313 -13.45 -11.15 14.39
CA MET A 313 -14.65 -11.97 14.56
C MET A 313 -15.80 -11.49 13.69
N ALA A 314 -16.05 -10.18 13.65
CA ALA A 314 -17.06 -9.59 12.77
C ALA A 314 -16.79 -9.90 11.28
N TRP A 315 -15.52 -9.87 10.86
CA TRP A 315 -15.15 -10.25 9.49
C TRP A 315 -15.31 -11.74 9.23
N GLN A 316 -14.99 -12.60 10.20
CA GLN A 316 -15.14 -14.05 10.08
C GLN A 316 -16.61 -14.46 9.91
N LEU A 317 -17.52 -13.78 10.62
CA LEU A 317 -18.96 -14.03 10.57
C LEU A 317 -19.63 -13.38 9.35
N ALA A 318 -18.99 -12.42 8.70
CA ALA A 318 -19.54 -11.77 7.51
C ALA A 318 -19.67 -12.77 6.34
N GLY A 319 -20.84 -12.76 5.69
CA GLY A 319 -21.11 -13.62 4.53
C GLY A 319 -20.11 -13.39 3.39
N VAL A 320 -19.43 -14.47 2.98
CA VAL A 320 -18.38 -14.41 1.96
C VAL A 320 -19.00 -14.09 0.59
N PRO A 321 -18.56 -13.02 -0.12
CA PRO A 321 -19.24 -12.54 -1.32
C PRO A 321 -19.34 -13.57 -2.46
N TRP A 322 -18.40 -14.50 -2.54
CA TRP A 322 -18.32 -15.51 -3.60
C TRP A 322 -18.76 -16.92 -3.18
N LYS A 323 -19.44 -17.05 -2.03
CA LYS A 323 -20.04 -18.32 -1.56
C LYS A 323 -21.57 -18.27 -1.52
N ARG A 324 -22.17 -17.26 -2.12
CA ARG A 324 -23.61 -17.11 -2.23
C ARG A 324 -24.14 -17.89 -3.42
#